data_AF-A0A9E2UA37-F1
#
_entry.id   AF-A0A9E2UA37-F1
#
_cell.length_a   1.000
_cell.length_b   1.000
_cell.length_c   1.000
_cell.angle_alpha   90.00
_cell.angle_beta   90.00
_cell.angle_gamma   90.00
#
_symmetry.space_group_name_H-M   'P 1'
#
loop_
_entity.id
_entity.type
_entity.pdbx_description
1 polymer ?
#
loop_
_entity_poly.entity_id
_entity_poly.type
_entity_poly.pdbx_seq_one_letter_code
_entity_poly.pdbx_strand_id
1 'polypeptide(L)'
;MKAIAVYIGLVVLAVPLFLFVPQVDLATSQFFYNPGSGFILSDWPPVVLLERSVPWITWCWLVLVVGGAAWLFLVGRPLWRLDRKALAFLFASLALGPGLLANTLLKDHWGRARPTQIEAFGGLQRFTPAPLPAAECERNCAFVSGHAALGFSLVAFGFLLPPGRSRNRGVAAALGFGALVGFGRIIQGGHFLSDVVYAGLI
;
A
#
# COMPACT_ATOMS: atom_id res chain seq x y z
N MET A 1 -12.47 18.25 11.04
CA MET A 1 -12.46 19.15 9.85
C MET A 1 -11.07 19.28 9.22
N LYS A 2 -10.01 19.67 9.94
CA LYS A 2 -8.65 19.82 9.36
C LYS A 2 -8.10 18.57 8.67
N ALA A 3 -8.19 17.38 9.30
CA ALA A 3 -7.66 16.14 8.72
C ALA A 3 -8.41 15.71 7.44
N ILE A 4 -9.74 15.87 7.41
CA ILE A 4 -10.55 15.57 6.22
C ILE A 4 -10.20 16.54 5.08
N ALA A 5 -10.04 17.83 5.38
CA ALA A 5 -9.62 18.81 4.37
C ALA A 5 -8.22 18.52 3.82
N VAL A 6 -7.28 18.09 4.66
CA VAL A 6 -5.94 17.64 4.22
C VAL A 6 -6.07 16.42 3.32
N TYR A 7 -6.84 15.40 3.73
CA TYR A 7 -7.06 14.21 2.92
C TYR A 7 -7.68 14.52 1.55
N ILE A 8 -8.75 15.32 1.53
CA ILE A 8 -9.39 15.79 0.28
C ILE A 8 -8.36 16.55 -0.56
N GLY A 9 -7.58 17.44 0.04
CA GLY A 9 -6.51 18.17 -0.64
C GLY A 9 -5.49 17.22 -1.29
N LEU A 10 -5.04 16.19 -0.57
CA LEU A 10 -4.11 15.20 -1.11
C LEU A 10 -4.71 14.43 -2.30
N VAL A 11 -5.97 13.98 -2.18
CA VAL A 11 -6.66 13.29 -3.28
C VAL A 11 -6.82 14.20 -4.50
N VAL A 12 -7.31 15.44 -4.28
CA VAL A 12 -7.53 16.44 -5.34
C VAL A 12 -6.23 16.85 -6.02
N LEU A 13 -5.09 16.82 -5.32
CA LEU A 13 -3.78 17.12 -5.90
C LEU A 13 -3.14 15.92 -6.59
N ALA A 14 -3.34 14.71 -6.07
CA ALA A 14 -2.75 13.48 -6.63
C ALA A 14 -3.29 13.16 -8.03
N VAL A 15 -4.59 13.34 -8.26
CA VAL A 15 -5.22 13.07 -9.58
C VAL A 15 -4.61 13.91 -10.71
N PRO A 16 -4.62 15.26 -10.66
CA PRO A 16 -4.04 16.07 -11.73
C PRO A 16 -2.54 15.88 -11.85
N LEU A 17 -1.81 15.69 -10.74
CA LEU A 17 -0.38 15.42 -10.79
C LEU A 17 -0.06 14.18 -11.63
N PHE A 18 -0.70 13.05 -11.33
CA PHE A 18 -0.43 11.79 -12.03
C PHE A 18 -1.16 11.65 -13.36
N LEU A 19 -2.13 12.53 -13.67
CA LEU A 19 -2.79 12.58 -14.97
C LEU A 19 -2.03 13.45 -15.98
N PHE A 20 -1.60 14.65 -15.56
CA PHE A 20 -0.97 15.63 -16.45
C PHE A 20 0.56 15.55 -16.44
N VAL A 21 1.16 14.97 -15.40
CA VAL A 21 2.61 14.75 -15.30
C VAL A 21 2.93 13.27 -15.02
N PRO A 22 2.42 12.32 -15.83
CA PRO A 22 2.60 10.90 -15.57
C PRO A 22 4.06 10.45 -15.75
N GLN A 23 4.92 11.27 -16.37
CA GLN A 23 6.35 11.01 -16.52
C GLN A 23 7.07 10.89 -15.18
N VAL A 24 6.50 11.40 -14.08
CA VAL A 24 7.05 11.19 -12.73
C VAL A 24 7.14 9.71 -12.39
N ASP A 25 6.16 8.89 -12.81
CA ASP A 25 6.19 7.43 -12.60
C ASP A 25 7.35 6.77 -13.33
N LEU A 26 7.55 7.16 -14.60
CA LEU A 26 8.65 6.66 -15.43
C LEU A 26 10.01 7.12 -14.90
N ALA A 27 10.15 8.42 -14.61
CA ALA A 27 11.38 8.98 -14.08
C ALA A 27 11.79 8.33 -12.75
N THR A 28 10.83 8.09 -11.85
CA THR A 28 11.10 7.42 -10.57
C THR A 28 11.56 5.98 -10.77
N SER A 29 10.90 5.24 -11.67
CA SER A 29 11.25 3.83 -11.94
C SER A 29 12.58 3.69 -12.69
N GLN A 30 12.90 4.65 -13.56
CA GLN A 30 14.13 4.67 -14.35
C GLN A 30 15.41 4.70 -13.49
N PHE A 31 15.36 5.31 -12.29
CA PHE A 31 16.51 5.30 -11.36
C PHE A 31 16.97 3.89 -10.97
N PHE A 32 16.07 2.90 -11.04
CA PHE A 32 16.35 1.51 -10.65
C PHE A 32 16.48 0.57 -11.83
N TYR A 33 16.31 1.07 -13.05
CA TYR A 33 16.36 0.27 -14.28
C TYR A 33 17.65 0.54 -15.06
N ASN A 34 18.30 -0.54 -15.51
CA ASN A 34 19.44 -0.49 -16.42
C ASN A 34 19.14 -1.29 -17.70
N PRO A 35 19.25 -0.70 -18.90
CA PRO A 35 19.10 -1.43 -20.15
C PRO A 35 19.97 -2.69 -20.21
N GLY A 36 19.36 -3.83 -20.54
CA GLY A 36 20.03 -5.14 -20.62
C GLY A 36 20.07 -5.91 -19.29
N SER A 37 20.11 -5.23 -18.14
CA SER A 37 20.14 -5.88 -16.81
C SER A 37 18.81 -5.80 -16.06
N GLY A 38 17.85 -5.01 -16.54
CA GLY A 38 16.54 -4.85 -15.91
C GLY A 38 16.58 -4.02 -14.62
N PHE A 39 15.71 -4.36 -13.66
CA PHE A 39 15.67 -3.70 -12.34
C PHE A 39 16.78 -4.25 -11.44
N ILE A 40 17.89 -3.51 -11.36
CA ILE A 40 19.17 -3.99 -10.81
C ILE A 40 19.17 -4.30 -9.31
N LEU A 41 18.21 -3.75 -8.57
CA LEU A 41 18.08 -3.93 -7.12
C LEU A 41 16.86 -4.78 -6.75
N SER A 42 16.22 -5.43 -7.72
CA SER A 42 15.03 -6.25 -7.49
C SER A 42 15.29 -7.43 -6.53
N ASP A 43 16.47 -8.04 -6.64
CA ASP A 43 16.91 -9.17 -5.81
C ASP A 43 17.77 -8.75 -4.60
N TRP A 44 17.89 -7.44 -4.32
CA TRP A 44 18.69 -6.97 -3.19
C TRP A 44 18.08 -7.48 -1.86
N PRO A 45 18.84 -8.17 -0.98
CA PRO A 45 18.26 -8.90 0.15
C PRO A 45 17.35 -8.08 1.08
N PRO A 46 17.66 -6.80 1.41
CA PRO A 46 16.76 -5.97 2.22
C PRO A 46 15.40 -5.72 1.56
N VAL A 47 15.37 -5.55 0.23
CA VAL A 47 14.14 -5.30 -0.53
C VAL A 47 13.29 -6.57 -0.60
N VAL A 48 13.93 -7.70 -0.90
CA VAL A 48 13.27 -9.01 -0.91
C VAL A 48 12.75 -9.39 0.48
N LEU A 49 13.53 -9.13 1.53
CA LEU A 49 13.11 -9.36 2.92
C LEU A 49 11.89 -8.52 3.26
N LEU A 50 11.90 -7.23 2.91
CA LEU A 50 10.78 -6.33 3.15
C LEU A 50 9.52 -6.82 2.45
N GLU A 51 9.59 -7.14 1.16
CA GLU A 51 8.47 -7.72 0.41
C GLU A 51 7.94 -8.98 1.08
N ARG A 52 8.82 -9.96 1.35
CA ARG A 52 8.43 -11.25 1.92
C ARG A 52 7.89 -11.14 3.34
N SER A 53 8.20 -10.06 4.07
CA SER A 53 7.67 -9.82 5.41
C SER A 53 6.19 -9.39 5.42
N VAL A 54 5.71 -8.76 4.35
CA VAL A 54 4.36 -8.18 4.26
C VAL A 54 3.25 -9.24 4.47
N PRO A 55 3.27 -10.42 3.83
CA PRO A 55 2.29 -11.47 4.12
C PRO A 55 2.27 -11.91 5.59
N TRP A 56 3.44 -11.99 6.24
CA TRP A 56 3.52 -12.35 7.66
C TRP A 56 2.89 -11.27 8.55
N ILE A 57 3.04 -10.00 8.19
CA ILE A 57 2.36 -8.89 8.88
C ILE A 57 0.84 -9.06 8.78
N THR A 58 0.31 -9.41 7.60
CA THR A 58 -1.14 -9.71 7.44
C THR A 58 -1.57 -10.85 8.35
N TRP A 59 -0.81 -11.96 8.36
CA TRP A 59 -1.12 -13.11 9.22
C TRP A 59 -1.09 -12.74 10.70
N CYS A 60 -0.07 -12.03 11.16
CA CYS A 60 0.03 -11.55 12.54
C CYS A 60 -1.15 -10.63 12.90
N TRP A 61 -1.57 -9.75 11.99
CA TRP A 61 -2.76 -8.91 12.19
C TRP A 61 -4.02 -9.77 12.34
N LEU A 62 -4.26 -10.72 11.42
CA LEU A 62 -5.42 -11.61 11.48
C LEU A 62 -5.45 -12.42 12.78
N VAL A 63 -4.32 -12.99 13.18
CA VAL A 63 -4.19 -13.72 14.45
C VAL A 63 -4.48 -12.80 15.64
N LEU A 64 -4.01 -11.56 15.63
CA LEU A 64 -4.29 -10.59 16.68
C LEU A 64 -5.78 -10.24 16.77
N VAL A 65 -6.46 -10.06 15.63
CA VAL A 65 -7.90 -9.74 15.59
C VAL A 65 -8.74 -10.93 16.04
N VAL A 66 -8.50 -12.11 15.47
CA VAL A 66 -9.24 -13.33 15.81
C VAL A 66 -8.96 -13.77 17.24
N GLY A 67 -7.68 -13.81 17.63
CA GLY A 67 -7.25 -14.16 18.98
C GLY A 67 -7.73 -13.15 20.02
N GLY A 68 -7.68 -11.85 19.72
CA GLY A 68 -8.23 -10.82 20.58
C GLY A 68 -9.74 -10.92 20.77
N ALA A 69 -10.48 -11.24 19.71
CA ALA A 69 -11.93 -11.47 19.78
C ALA A 69 -12.27 -12.73 20.60
N ALA A 70 -11.56 -13.84 20.37
CA ALA A 70 -11.71 -15.07 21.15
C ALA A 70 -11.39 -14.84 22.63
N TRP A 71 -10.30 -14.13 22.93
CA TRP A 71 -9.94 -13.77 24.30
C TRP A 71 -11.01 -12.94 24.99
N LEU A 72 -11.50 -11.89 24.31
CA LEU A 72 -12.54 -11.03 24.85
C LEU A 72 -13.85 -11.79 25.12
N PHE A 73 -14.18 -12.76 24.26
CA PHE A 73 -15.33 -13.64 24.43
C PHE A 73 -15.17 -14.58 25.63
N LEU A 74 -14.00 -15.23 25.77
CA LEU A 74 -13.75 -16.23 26.81
C LEU A 74 -13.50 -15.62 28.20
N VAL A 75 -12.76 -14.51 28.27
CA VAL A 75 -12.31 -13.91 29.54
C VAL A 75 -13.19 -12.72 29.96
N GLY A 76 -14.00 -12.18 29.05
CA GLY A 76 -14.91 -11.06 29.33
C GLY A 76 -14.24 -9.70 29.54
N ARG A 77 -12.92 -9.59 29.31
CA ARG A 77 -12.15 -8.33 29.39
C ARG A 77 -11.16 -8.19 28.24
N PRO A 78 -10.87 -6.96 27.77
CA PRO A 78 -9.97 -6.75 26.64
C PRO A 78 -8.53 -7.11 26.99
N LEU A 79 -7.81 -7.67 26.01
CA LEU A 79 -6.36 -7.74 26.05
C LEU A 79 -5.80 -6.36 25.71
N TRP A 80 -5.25 -5.67 26.70
CA TRP A 80 -4.77 -4.29 26.56
C TRP A 80 -5.88 -3.35 26.05
N ARG A 81 -5.76 -2.82 24.82
CA ARG A 81 -6.72 -1.88 24.20
C ARG A 81 -7.64 -2.54 23.16
N LEU A 82 -7.61 -3.86 23.05
CA LEU A 82 -8.38 -4.62 22.06
C LEU A 82 -9.80 -4.91 22.59
N ASP A 83 -10.58 -3.85 22.79
CA ASP A 83 -12.02 -3.98 23.03
C ASP A 83 -12.80 -4.31 21.75
N ARG A 84 -14.12 -4.50 21.84
CA ARG A 84 -14.97 -4.85 20.69
C ARG A 84 -14.87 -3.81 19.56
N LYS A 85 -14.78 -2.52 19.91
CA LYS A 85 -14.72 -1.43 18.93
C LYS A 85 -13.36 -1.39 18.25
N ALA A 86 -12.28 -1.55 19.00
CA ALA A 86 -10.92 -1.62 18.48
C ALA A 86 -10.74 -2.83 17.54
N LEU A 87 -11.24 -4.01 17.92
CA LEU A 87 -11.17 -5.20 17.08
C LEU A 87 -11.99 -5.06 15.80
N ALA A 88 -13.23 -4.54 15.90
CA ALA A 88 -14.06 -4.26 14.73
C ALA A 88 -13.41 -3.22 13.80
N PHE A 89 -12.80 -2.18 14.37
CA PHE A 89 -12.06 -1.16 13.62
C PHE A 89 -10.86 -1.76 12.90
N LEU A 90 -10.00 -2.51 13.59
CA LEU A 90 -8.83 -3.16 12.99
C LEU A 90 -9.23 -4.14 11.88
N PHE A 91 -10.29 -4.92 12.09
CA PHE A 91 -10.84 -5.82 11.07
C PHE A 91 -11.33 -5.02 9.85
N ALA A 92 -12.15 -4.00 10.07
CA ALA A 92 -12.68 -3.18 8.99
C ALA A 92 -11.57 -2.45 8.22
N SER A 93 -10.55 -1.92 8.89
CA SER A 93 -9.41 -1.28 8.24
C SER A 93 -8.65 -2.24 7.33
N LEU A 94 -8.38 -3.48 7.78
CA LEU A 94 -7.69 -4.48 6.98
C LEU A 94 -8.58 -5.00 5.82
N ALA A 95 -9.87 -5.23 6.10
CA ALA A 95 -10.80 -5.79 5.14
C ALA A 95 -11.17 -4.79 4.04
N LEU A 96 -11.39 -3.52 4.37
CA LEU A 96 -11.85 -2.52 3.42
C LEU A 96 -10.73 -1.93 2.57
N GLY A 97 -9.61 -1.51 3.18
CA GLY A 97 -8.52 -0.87 2.46
C GLY A 97 -7.71 -1.88 1.63
N PRO A 98 -6.82 -2.67 2.26
CA PRO A 98 -6.01 -3.66 1.54
C PRO A 98 -6.82 -4.80 0.91
N GLY A 99 -7.78 -5.37 1.64
CA GLY A 99 -8.54 -6.55 1.19
C GLY A 99 -9.47 -6.25 0.01
N LEU A 100 -10.43 -5.37 0.24
CA LEU A 100 -11.49 -5.07 -0.72
C LEU A 100 -11.02 -4.07 -1.78
N LEU A 101 -10.66 -2.85 -1.39
CA LEU A 101 -10.35 -1.78 -2.35
C LEU A 101 -9.08 -2.10 -3.15
N ALA A 102 -7.96 -2.32 -2.48
CA ALA A 102 -6.68 -2.52 -3.18
C ALA A 102 -6.62 -3.86 -3.92
N ASN A 103 -6.90 -4.97 -3.24
CA ASN A 103 -6.65 -6.31 -3.81
C ASN A 103 -7.83 -6.88 -4.60
N THR A 104 -9.08 -6.60 -4.22
CA THR A 104 -10.25 -7.22 -4.87
C THR A 104 -10.82 -6.33 -5.97
N LEU A 105 -11.01 -5.03 -5.71
CA LEU A 105 -11.68 -4.13 -6.64
C LEU A 105 -10.72 -3.49 -7.65
N LEU A 106 -9.51 -3.12 -7.25
CA LEU A 106 -8.58 -2.40 -8.14
C LEU A 106 -7.59 -3.33 -8.85
N LYS A 107 -6.94 -4.25 -8.11
CA LYS A 107 -5.76 -5.00 -8.57
C LYS A 107 -5.87 -5.61 -9.96
N ASP A 108 -6.96 -6.32 -10.22
CA ASP A 108 -7.16 -7.07 -11.48
C ASP A 108 -8.17 -6.38 -12.42
N HIS A 109 -8.78 -5.27 -11.98
CA HIS A 109 -9.81 -4.56 -12.75
C HIS A 109 -9.35 -3.20 -13.26
N TRP A 110 -8.17 -2.71 -12.83
CA TRP A 110 -7.60 -1.46 -13.35
C TRP A 110 -6.78 -1.67 -14.63
N GLY A 111 -6.25 -2.87 -14.84
CA GLY A 111 -5.57 -3.31 -16.06
C GLY A 111 -4.28 -2.57 -16.43
N ARG A 112 -3.71 -1.78 -15.51
CA ARG A 112 -2.44 -1.08 -15.72
C ARG A 112 -1.24 -2.03 -15.57
N ALA A 113 -0.38 -2.10 -16.58
CA ALA A 113 0.86 -2.86 -16.57
C ALA A 113 1.88 -2.34 -15.54
N ARG A 114 2.74 -3.22 -15.04
CA ARG A 114 3.83 -2.90 -14.10
C ARG A 114 5.04 -2.31 -14.83
N PRO A 115 5.95 -1.61 -14.13
CA PRO A 115 7.20 -1.13 -14.72
C PRO A 115 7.96 -2.24 -15.48
N THR A 116 8.11 -3.42 -14.88
CA THR A 116 8.75 -4.60 -15.51
C THR A 116 8.08 -5.11 -16.80
N GLN A 117 6.85 -4.67 -17.11
CA GLN A 117 6.07 -5.17 -18.24
C GLN A 117 5.99 -4.17 -19.40
N ILE A 118 6.39 -2.91 -19.21
CA ILE A 118 6.19 -1.88 -20.23
C ILE A 118 7.39 -1.71 -21.16
N GLU A 119 7.12 -1.25 -22.39
CA GLU A 119 8.12 -1.01 -23.44
C GLU A 119 9.31 -0.15 -22.98
N ALA A 120 9.04 0.89 -22.17
CA ALA A 120 10.07 1.79 -21.65
C ALA A 120 11.13 1.08 -20.79
N PHE A 121 10.80 -0.09 -20.22
CA PHE A 121 11.69 -0.88 -19.37
C PHE A 121 11.89 -2.30 -19.93
N GLY A 122 11.83 -2.45 -21.25
CA GLY A 122 12.14 -3.71 -21.95
C GLY A 122 11.01 -4.74 -22.00
N GLY A 123 9.80 -4.37 -21.60
CA GLY A 123 8.59 -5.18 -21.75
C GLY A 123 7.86 -4.94 -23.07
N LEU A 124 6.61 -5.39 -23.15
CA LEU A 124 5.77 -5.35 -24.37
C LEU A 124 4.49 -4.52 -24.20
N GLN A 125 4.16 -4.11 -22.98
CA GLN A 125 2.94 -3.39 -22.66
C GLN A 125 3.14 -1.87 -22.76
N ARG A 126 2.06 -1.13 -22.93
CA ARG A 126 2.11 0.35 -22.96
C ARG A 126 1.94 0.94 -21.57
N PHE A 127 2.50 2.14 -21.41
CA PHE A 127 2.62 2.77 -20.11
C PHE A 127 1.28 3.09 -19.41
N THR A 128 0.41 4.00 -19.82
CA THR A 128 -0.83 4.36 -19.08
C THR A 128 -0.67 5.09 -17.71
N PRO A 129 -1.13 6.35 -17.59
CA PRO A 129 -1.26 7.09 -16.32
C PRO A 129 -2.18 6.44 -15.27
N ALA A 130 -1.93 6.69 -13.98
CA ALA A 130 -2.58 5.95 -12.88
C ALA A 130 -4.08 6.23 -12.76
N PRO A 131 -4.55 7.49 -12.91
CA PRO A 131 -5.97 7.79 -12.83
C PRO A 131 -6.82 7.19 -13.96
N LEU A 132 -6.19 6.61 -15.00
CA LEU A 132 -6.88 6.03 -16.14
C LEU A 132 -6.85 4.49 -16.05
N PRO A 133 -7.99 3.80 -16.24
CA PRO A 133 -7.98 2.35 -16.42
C PRO A 133 -7.32 1.98 -17.75
N ALA A 134 -6.76 0.77 -17.82
CA ALA A 134 -6.07 0.23 -18.99
C ALA A 134 -6.49 -1.21 -19.29
N ALA A 135 -6.02 -1.74 -20.41
CA ALA A 135 -6.18 -3.14 -20.83
C ALA A 135 -4.81 -3.80 -21.12
N GLU A 136 -3.79 -3.39 -20.38
CA GLU A 136 -2.38 -3.76 -20.57
C GLU A 136 -1.94 -4.89 -19.62
N CYS A 137 -2.87 -5.40 -18.79
CA CYS A 137 -2.63 -6.46 -17.83
C CYS A 137 -3.94 -7.17 -17.46
N GLU A 138 -3.90 -8.51 -17.36
CA GLU A 138 -5.06 -9.34 -17.02
C GLU A 138 -5.13 -9.73 -15.53
N ARG A 139 -3.97 -9.92 -14.89
CA ARG A 139 -3.88 -10.39 -13.49
C ARG A 139 -2.68 -9.81 -12.76
N ASN A 140 -2.86 -9.61 -11.47
CA ASN A 140 -1.87 -9.09 -10.54
C ASN A 140 -1.29 -7.75 -11.00
N CYS A 141 -2.14 -6.85 -11.48
CA CYS A 141 -1.70 -5.62 -12.15
C CYS A 141 -1.10 -4.59 -11.20
N ALA A 142 -0.57 -3.50 -11.75
CA ALA A 142 0.20 -2.52 -10.99
C ALA A 142 -0.68 -1.72 -10.02
N PHE A 143 -1.86 -1.29 -10.45
CA PHE A 143 -2.67 -0.35 -9.68
C PHE A 143 -3.68 -1.06 -8.75
N VAL A 144 -3.69 -0.84 -7.45
CA VAL A 144 -2.67 -0.19 -6.61
C VAL A 144 -1.68 -1.20 -6.02
N SER A 145 -0.64 -0.70 -5.34
CA SER A 145 0.29 -1.56 -4.61
C SER A 145 -0.37 -2.14 -3.35
N GLY A 146 -0.79 -3.41 -3.39
CA GLY A 146 -1.37 -4.10 -2.23
C GLY A 146 -0.41 -4.22 -1.04
N HIS A 147 0.90 -4.34 -1.30
CA HIS A 147 1.92 -4.37 -0.24
C HIS A 147 2.01 -3.02 0.47
N ALA A 148 2.03 -1.92 -0.30
CA ALA A 148 2.04 -0.58 0.27
C ALA A 148 0.73 -0.29 1.01
N ALA A 149 -0.42 -0.69 0.45
CA ALA A 149 -1.74 -0.52 1.09
C ALA A 149 -1.78 -1.22 2.45
N LEU A 150 -1.28 -2.46 2.55
CA LEU A 150 -1.14 -3.13 3.84
C LEU A 150 -0.24 -2.34 4.79
N GLY A 151 0.94 -1.90 4.33
CA GLY A 151 1.87 -1.13 5.15
C GLY A 151 1.26 0.17 5.69
N PHE A 152 0.55 0.93 4.85
CA PHE A 152 -0.15 2.15 5.26
C PHE A 152 -1.32 1.86 6.20
N SER A 153 -2.05 0.75 6.00
CA SER A 153 -3.19 0.39 6.85
C SER A 153 -2.81 0.19 8.33
N LEU A 154 -1.52 -0.05 8.64
CA LEU A 154 -1.02 -0.10 10.02
C LEU A 154 -1.25 1.21 10.80
N VAL A 155 -1.57 2.33 10.13
CA VAL A 155 -2.05 3.57 10.76
C VAL A 155 -3.23 3.30 11.70
N ALA A 156 -4.06 2.28 11.42
CA ALA A 156 -5.14 1.84 12.29
C ALA A 156 -4.66 1.53 13.73
N PHE A 157 -3.50 0.89 13.89
CA PHE A 157 -2.91 0.64 15.20
C PHE A 157 -2.46 1.93 15.89
N GLY A 158 -1.96 2.91 15.13
CA GLY A 158 -1.63 4.23 15.64
C GLY A 158 -2.82 4.92 16.30
N PHE A 159 -4.04 4.74 15.76
CA PHE A 159 -5.26 5.31 16.33
C PHE A 159 -5.70 4.66 17.64
N LEU A 160 -5.24 3.44 17.95
CA LEU A 160 -5.48 2.80 19.26
C LEU A 160 -4.67 3.46 20.38
N LEU A 161 -3.60 4.20 20.05
CA LEU A 161 -2.77 4.89 21.03
C LEU A 161 -3.46 6.14 21.60
N PRO A 162 -3.08 6.59 22.82
CA PRO A 162 -3.63 7.80 23.42
C PRO A 162 -3.44 9.02 22.49
N PRO A 163 -4.44 9.92 22.41
CA PRO A 163 -4.28 11.20 21.72
C PRO A 163 -3.02 11.94 22.19
N GLY A 164 -2.36 12.64 21.26
CA GLY A 164 -1.12 13.37 21.53
C GLY A 164 0.11 12.70 20.90
N ARG A 165 1.25 12.81 21.58
CA ARG A 165 2.56 12.45 21.00
C ARG A 165 2.68 10.96 20.63
N SER A 166 2.06 10.08 21.41
CA SER A 166 2.10 8.62 21.17
C SER A 166 1.36 8.26 19.88
N ARG A 167 0.10 8.68 19.73
CA ARG A 167 -0.66 8.50 18.49
C ARG A 167 0.04 9.09 17.27
N ASN A 168 0.54 10.32 17.37
CA ASN A 168 1.21 10.98 16.24
C ASN A 168 2.46 10.22 15.81
N ARG A 169 3.26 9.72 16.76
CA ARG A 169 4.42 8.86 16.46
C ARG A 169 4.03 7.53 15.84
N GLY A 170 2.97 6.89 16.35
CA GLY A 170 2.47 5.62 15.80
C GLY A 170 1.97 5.78 14.36
N VAL A 171 1.19 6.84 14.09
CA VAL A 171 0.72 7.16 12.73
C VAL A 171 1.90 7.48 11.81
N ALA A 172 2.85 8.32 12.24
CA ALA A 172 4.01 8.65 11.44
C ALA A 172 4.89 7.42 11.14
N ALA A 173 5.08 6.53 12.11
CA ALA A 173 5.82 5.28 11.93
C ALA A 173 5.13 4.36 10.92
N ALA A 174 3.81 4.21 11.00
CA ALA A 174 3.03 3.41 10.05
C ALA A 174 3.07 4.00 8.63
N LEU A 175 2.93 5.32 8.49
CA LEU A 175 3.07 6.00 7.20
C LEU A 175 4.48 5.82 6.62
N GLY A 176 5.52 5.98 7.45
CA GLY A 176 6.90 5.74 7.06
C GLY A 176 7.14 4.29 6.63
N PHE A 177 6.56 3.33 7.33
CA PHE A 177 6.66 1.92 6.98
C PHE A 177 5.93 1.60 5.66
N GLY A 178 4.70 2.09 5.46
CA GLY A 178 3.98 1.96 4.19
C GLY A 178 4.74 2.55 3.01
N ALA A 179 5.34 3.73 3.21
CA ALA A 179 6.21 4.36 2.21
C ALA A 179 7.47 3.53 1.93
N LEU A 180 8.11 2.96 2.96
CA LEU A 180 9.27 2.09 2.80
C LEU A 180 8.93 0.81 2.02
N VAL A 181 7.82 0.16 2.35
CA VAL A 181 7.31 -1.01 1.62
C VAL A 181 7.02 -0.66 0.17
N GLY A 182 6.30 0.44 -0.08
CA GLY A 182 6.01 0.92 -1.42
C GLY A 182 7.28 1.24 -2.21
N PHE A 183 8.26 1.89 -1.57
CA PHE A 183 9.55 2.18 -2.18
C PHE A 183 10.29 0.90 -2.59
N GLY A 184 10.31 -0.13 -1.73
CA GLY A 184 10.84 -1.44 -2.10
C GLY A 184 10.18 -2.02 -3.36
N ARG A 185 8.86 -1.85 -3.51
CA ARG A 185 8.14 -2.30 -4.71
C ARG A 185 8.48 -1.50 -5.97
N ILE A 186 8.83 -0.22 -5.84
CA ILE A 186 9.32 0.61 -6.94
C ILE A 186 10.70 0.15 -7.37
N ILE A 187 11.60 -0.11 -6.41
CA ILE A 187 12.95 -0.65 -6.67
C ILE A 187 12.88 -1.95 -7.47
N GLN A 188 11.93 -2.82 -7.15
CA GLN A 188 11.72 -4.10 -7.84
C GLN A 188 11.09 -3.95 -9.24
N GLY A 189 10.66 -2.75 -9.63
CA GLY A 189 9.87 -2.56 -10.85
C GLY A 189 8.49 -3.23 -10.80
N GLY A 190 7.98 -3.46 -9.58
CA GLY A 190 6.67 -4.05 -9.35
C GLY A 190 5.54 -3.03 -9.36
N HIS A 191 5.83 -1.78 -8.98
CA HIS A 191 4.86 -0.69 -8.85
C HIS A 191 5.49 0.65 -9.21
N PHE A 192 4.68 1.56 -9.75
CA PHE A 192 5.05 2.96 -9.96
C PHE A 192 4.85 3.79 -8.68
N LEU A 193 5.37 5.02 -8.68
CA LEU A 193 5.19 5.94 -7.56
C LEU A 193 3.71 6.22 -7.29
N SER A 194 2.93 6.47 -8.34
CA SER A 194 1.49 6.70 -8.25
C SER A 194 0.76 5.52 -7.60
N ASP A 195 1.07 4.27 -7.98
CA ASP A 195 0.48 3.06 -7.37
C ASP A 195 0.68 3.02 -5.85
N VAL A 196 1.80 3.55 -5.35
CA VAL A 196 2.13 3.63 -3.93
C VAL A 196 1.41 4.80 -3.26
N VAL A 197 1.36 5.97 -3.91
CA VAL A 197 0.65 7.13 -3.36
C VAL A 197 -0.84 6.83 -3.23
N TYR A 198 -1.48 6.27 -4.25
CA TYR A 198 -2.88 5.86 -4.19
C TYR A 198 -3.13 4.76 -3.17
N ALA A 199 -2.18 3.82 -3.00
CA ALA A 199 -2.27 2.83 -1.93
C ALA A 199 -2.26 3.44 -0.51
N GLY A 200 -1.61 4.60 -0.31
CA GLY A 200 -1.65 5.32 0.98
C GLY A 200 -2.88 6.21 1.17
N LEU A 201 -3.59 6.53 0.08
CA LEU A 201 -4.85 7.26 0.12
C LEU A 201 -6.06 6.36 0.39
N ILE A 202 -5.92 5.05 0.14
CA ILE A 202 -6.95 4.01 0.34
C ILE A 202 -6.81 3.39 1.73
#